data_AF-Q84P45-F1
#
_entry.id   AF-Q84P45-F1
#
_cell.length_a   1.000
_cell.length_b   1.000
_cell.length_c   1.000
_cell.angle_alpha   90.00
_cell.angle_beta   90.00
_cell.angle_gamma   90.00
#
_symmetry.space_group_name_H-M   'P 1'
#
loop_
_entity.id
_entity.type
_entity.pdbx_description
1 polymer ?
#
loop_
_entity_poly.entity_id
_entity_poly.type
_entity_poly.pdbx_seq_one_letter_code
_entity_poly.pdbx_strand_id
1 'polypeptide(L)'
;VMVYKFHEDEHGEVVAESKRPDLEPYFGLHYPATDIPQASRFLFKQNRVRMIVDCHATPLCVIQDEGLMQPLCLVGSTLRAPHGCHAQYMANMGSIASLALAVIINGNDEEAVGGRSTTRLWGLVVCHHTSARCIPFPLRYACEFLTQ
;
A
#
# COMPACT_ATOMS: atom_id res chain seq x y z
N VAL A 1 0.27 -13.49 1.79
CA VAL A 1 1.34 -12.47 1.74
C VAL A 1 2.02 -12.62 0.42
N MET A 2 2.24 -11.52 -0.29
CA MET A 2 2.75 -11.54 -1.66
C MET A 2 3.73 -10.40 -1.91
N VAL A 3 4.66 -10.62 -2.84
CA VAL A 3 5.53 -9.58 -3.37
C VAL A 3 4.97 -9.16 -4.72
N TYR A 4 4.59 -7.89 -4.82
CA TYR A 4 4.01 -7.27 -6.01
C TYR A 4 5.06 -6.34 -6.64
N LYS A 5 5.57 -6.71 -7.81
CA LYS A 5 6.61 -5.95 -8.53
C LYS A 5 5.96 -5.01 -9.53
N PHE A 6 6.45 -3.77 -9.61
CA PHE A 6 6.09 -2.87 -10.70
C PHE A 6 6.99 -3.09 -11.92
N HIS A 7 6.39 -3.17 -13.10
CA HIS A 7 7.07 -3.23 -14.39
C HIS A 7 7.25 -1.82 -14.99
N GLU A 8 7.93 -1.74 -16.13
CA GLU A 8 8.35 -0.49 -16.77
C GLU A 8 7.17 0.36 -17.26
N ASP A 9 6.13 -0.28 -17.80
CA ASP A 9 4.85 0.31 -18.22
C ASP A 9 3.88 0.51 -17.04
N GLU A 10 4.41 0.49 -15.81
CA GLU A 10 3.70 0.73 -14.56
C GLU A 10 2.66 -0.34 -14.15
N HIS A 11 2.38 -1.37 -14.93
CA HIS A 11 1.56 -2.48 -14.45
C HIS A 11 2.33 -3.25 -13.36
N GLY A 12 1.68 -4.17 -12.65
CA GLY A 12 2.42 -5.00 -11.70
C GLY A 12 2.04 -6.46 -11.69
N GLU A 13 2.92 -7.25 -11.08
CA GLU A 13 2.90 -8.71 -11.11
C GLU A 13 3.16 -9.25 -9.72
N VAL A 14 2.45 -10.32 -9.35
CA VAL A 14 2.75 -11.08 -8.12
C VAL A 14 3.88 -12.07 -8.39
N VAL A 15 5.11 -11.68 -8.00
CA VAL A 15 6.35 -12.45 -8.29
C VAL A 15 6.72 -13.45 -7.20
N ALA A 16 6.07 -13.39 -6.04
CA ALA A 16 6.21 -14.38 -4.97
C ALA A 16 4.98 -14.35 -4.07
N GLU A 17 4.58 -15.49 -3.53
CA GLU A 17 3.42 -15.61 -2.67
C GLU A 17 3.60 -16.69 -1.60
N SER A 18 3.10 -16.41 -0.41
CA SER A 18 2.82 -17.39 0.64
C SER A 18 1.38 -17.21 1.09
N LYS A 19 0.55 -18.24 0.89
CA LYS A 19 -0.90 -18.19 1.10
C LYS A 19 -1.39 -19.32 1.99
N ARG A 20 -2.60 -19.15 2.53
CA ARG A 20 -3.34 -20.25 3.16
C ARG A 20 -3.68 -21.30 2.09
N PRO A 21 -3.57 -22.61 2.35
CA PRO A 21 -3.70 -23.64 1.31
C PRO A 21 -5.02 -23.61 0.53
N ASP A 22 -6.12 -23.25 1.19
CA ASP A 22 -7.49 -23.20 0.67
C ASP A 22 -7.83 -21.98 -0.18
N LEU A 23 -6.95 -20.98 -0.27
CA LEU A 23 -7.17 -19.79 -1.10
C LEU A 23 -6.63 -19.99 -2.51
N GLU A 24 -7.27 -19.39 -3.50
CA GLU A 24 -6.71 -19.36 -4.87
C GLU A 24 -5.40 -18.56 -4.89
N PRO A 25 -4.37 -19.04 -5.63
CA PRO A 25 -3.10 -18.33 -5.75
C PRO A 25 -3.22 -17.10 -6.64
N TYR A 26 -2.48 -16.05 -6.30
CA TYR A 26 -2.28 -14.88 -7.16
C TYR A 26 -0.92 -14.88 -7.85
N PHE A 27 -0.01 -15.79 -7.48
CA PHE A 27 1.31 -15.92 -8.10
C PHE A 27 1.25 -15.95 -9.64
N GLY A 28 2.04 -15.09 -10.27
CA GLY A 28 2.14 -14.95 -11.73
C GLY A 28 1.02 -14.13 -12.38
N LEU A 29 0.05 -13.62 -11.62
CA LEU A 29 -0.98 -12.74 -12.17
C LEU A 29 -0.45 -11.31 -12.34
N HIS A 30 -0.85 -10.70 -13.46
CA HIS A 30 -0.57 -9.31 -13.80
C HIS A 30 -1.82 -8.44 -13.59
N TYR A 31 -1.60 -7.24 -13.09
CA TYR A 31 -2.65 -6.27 -12.75
C TYR A 31 -2.35 -4.93 -13.42
N PRO A 32 -3.37 -4.23 -13.93
CA PRO A 32 -3.18 -3.01 -14.70
C PRO A 32 -2.61 -1.89 -13.82
N ALA A 33 -1.87 -0.96 -14.45
CA ALA A 33 -1.27 0.18 -13.75
C ALA A 33 -2.29 1.03 -12.97
N THR A 34 -3.54 1.06 -13.44
CA THR A 34 -4.65 1.83 -12.87
C THR A 34 -5.14 1.32 -11.53
N ASP A 35 -4.85 0.06 -11.16
CA ASP A 35 -5.24 -0.50 -9.85
C ASP A 35 -4.52 0.21 -8.69
N ILE A 36 -3.29 0.69 -8.94
CA ILE A 36 -2.51 1.49 -8.00
C ILE A 36 -2.15 2.82 -8.68
N PRO A 37 -2.97 3.88 -8.51
CA PRO A 37 -2.74 5.17 -9.14
C PRO A 37 -1.38 5.77 -8.77
N GLN A 38 -0.80 6.57 -9.67
CA GLN A 38 0.51 7.23 -9.46
C GLN A 38 0.58 8.03 -8.14
N ALA A 39 -0.50 8.72 -7.77
CA ALA A 39 -0.60 9.40 -6.47
C ALA A 39 -0.38 8.45 -5.29
N SER A 40 -0.97 7.24 -5.32
CA SER A 40 -0.77 6.24 -4.25
C SER A 40 0.66 5.74 -4.21
N ARG A 41 1.27 5.48 -5.37
CA ARG A 41 2.69 5.07 -5.48
C ARG A 41 3.63 6.14 -4.92
N PHE A 42 3.37 7.40 -5.23
CA PHE A 42 4.12 8.53 -4.68
C PHE A 42 3.98 8.58 -3.14
N LEU A 43 2.76 8.41 -2.62
CA LEU A 43 2.53 8.39 -1.18
C LEU A 43 3.25 7.24 -0.47
N PHE A 44 3.42 6.08 -1.12
CA PHE A 44 4.20 4.96 -0.56
C PHE A 44 5.69 5.27 -0.43
N LYS A 45 6.23 6.21 -1.20
CA LYS A 45 7.61 6.68 -1.01
C LYS A 45 7.78 7.45 0.31
N GLN A 46 6.74 8.16 0.74
CA GLN A 46 6.73 8.95 1.98
C GLN A 46 6.25 8.13 3.19
N ASN A 47 5.20 7.32 3.00
CA ASN A 47 4.56 6.53 4.03
C ASN A 47 4.69 5.05 3.66
N ARG A 48 5.74 4.41 4.18
CA ARG A 48 6.20 3.09 3.73
C ARG A 48 5.29 1.96 4.18
N VAL A 49 4.47 2.16 5.21
CA VAL A 49 3.55 1.13 5.72
C VAL A 49 2.12 1.67 5.78
N ARG A 50 1.19 0.89 5.22
CA ARG A 50 -0.24 1.22 5.23
C ARG A 50 -1.06 0.00 5.62
N MET A 51 -1.92 0.16 6.62
CA MET A 51 -2.83 -0.89 7.09
C MET A 51 -4.29 -0.44 6.92
N ILE A 52 -5.14 -1.35 6.46
CA ILE A 52 -6.60 -1.26 6.49
C ILE A 52 -7.08 -2.47 7.29
N VAL A 53 -7.76 -2.21 8.40
CA VAL A 53 -8.24 -3.27 9.30
C VAL A 53 -9.44 -4.00 8.71
N ASP A 54 -10.34 -3.26 8.06
CA ASP A 54 -11.58 -3.75 7.48
C ASP A 54 -12.01 -2.78 6.36
N CYS A 55 -12.22 -3.29 5.14
CA CYS A 55 -12.69 -2.50 4.00
C CYS A 55 -14.20 -2.20 4.03
N HIS A 56 -14.98 -2.92 4.84
CA HIS A 56 -16.42 -2.71 5.02
C HIS A 56 -16.74 -1.76 6.18
N ALA A 57 -15.74 -1.40 7.00
CA ALA A 57 -15.93 -0.47 8.10
C ALA A 57 -16.34 0.91 7.59
N THR A 58 -17.38 1.48 8.20
CA THR A 58 -17.84 2.84 7.87
C THR A 58 -16.76 3.87 8.25
N PRO A 59 -16.29 4.69 7.30
CA PRO A 59 -15.34 5.76 7.61
C PRO A 59 -15.93 6.76 8.59
N LEU A 60 -15.12 7.20 9.55
CA LEU A 60 -15.51 8.22 10.52
C LEU A 60 -15.04 9.61 10.08
N CYS A 61 -15.94 10.58 10.16
CA CYS A 61 -15.60 11.98 9.90
C CYS A 61 -14.72 12.55 11.01
N VAL A 62 -13.71 13.33 10.61
CA VAL A 62 -12.90 14.09 11.56
C VAL A 62 -13.62 15.41 11.85
N ILE A 63 -13.89 15.67 13.13
CA ILE A 63 -14.36 16.98 13.58
C ILE A 63 -13.15 17.91 13.64
N GLN A 64 -13.23 19.03 12.94
CA GLN A 64 -12.14 19.99 12.78
C GLN A 64 -12.66 21.42 13.03
N ASP A 65 -11.76 22.32 13.41
CA ASP A 65 -12.09 23.72 13.67
C ASP A 65 -12.57 24.43 12.39
N GLU A 66 -13.63 25.24 12.47
CA GLU A 66 -14.20 25.96 11.32
C GLU A 66 -13.28 27.03 10.75
N GLY A 67 -12.29 27.51 11.53
CA GLY A 67 -11.28 28.46 11.08
C GLY A 67 -10.20 27.86 10.18
N LEU A 68 -10.19 26.53 9.96
CA LEU A 68 -9.25 25.91 9.03
C LEU A 68 -9.63 26.22 7.58
N MET A 69 -8.68 26.80 6.83
CA MET A 69 -8.85 27.12 5.41
C MET A 69 -9.01 25.88 4.50
N GLN A 70 -8.65 24.69 4.99
CA GLN A 70 -8.71 23.44 4.26
C GLN A 70 -8.78 22.25 5.24
N PRO A 71 -9.26 21.07 4.78
CA PRO A 71 -9.28 19.88 5.61
C PRO A 71 -7.89 19.48 6.13
N LEU A 72 -7.85 18.85 7.31
CA LEU A 72 -6.62 18.30 7.87
C LEU A 72 -5.91 17.34 6.90
N CYS A 73 -4.60 17.49 6.74
CA CYS A 73 -3.79 16.60 5.94
C CYS A 73 -3.55 15.28 6.69
N LEU A 74 -4.31 14.23 6.35
CA LEU A 74 -4.20 12.91 6.97
C LEU A 74 -3.21 11.97 6.28
N VAL A 75 -2.38 12.47 5.37
CA VAL A 75 -1.53 11.64 4.49
C VAL A 75 -0.66 10.65 5.26
N GLY A 76 -0.09 11.08 6.40
CA GLY A 76 0.73 10.27 7.30
C GLY A 76 -0.02 9.63 8.47
N SER A 77 -1.34 9.77 8.54
CA SER A 77 -2.14 9.12 9.58
C SER A 77 -2.22 7.62 9.33
N THR A 78 -1.86 6.82 10.34
CA THR A 78 -1.98 5.35 10.28
C THR A 78 -3.43 4.86 10.26
N LEU A 79 -4.39 5.75 10.59
CA LEU A 79 -5.83 5.47 10.62
C LEU A 79 -6.58 6.06 9.41
N ARG A 80 -5.86 6.63 8.43
CA ARG A 80 -6.49 7.22 7.24
C ARG A 80 -7.34 6.18 6.51
N ALA A 81 -8.64 6.48 6.37
CA ALA A 81 -9.58 5.64 5.66
C ALA A 81 -9.14 5.39 4.20
N PRO A 82 -9.41 4.19 3.63
CA PRO A 82 -9.23 3.96 2.21
C PRO A 82 -10.18 4.84 1.39
N HIS A 83 -9.73 5.23 0.19
CA HIS A 83 -10.64 5.79 -0.80
C HIS A 83 -11.70 4.75 -1.20
N GLY A 84 -12.95 5.17 -1.43
CA GLY A 84 -14.08 4.27 -1.69
C GLY A 84 -13.84 3.29 -2.84
N CYS A 85 -13.21 3.73 -3.93
CA CYS A 85 -12.81 2.85 -5.04
C CYS A 85 -11.91 1.69 -4.57
N HIS A 86 -10.91 1.96 -3.71
CA HIS A 86 -10.02 0.92 -3.21
C HIS A 86 -10.69 0.03 -2.15
N ALA A 87 -11.58 0.59 -1.32
CA ALA A 87 -12.38 -0.21 -0.39
C ALA A 87 -13.27 -1.21 -1.15
N GLN A 88 -13.92 -0.77 -2.23
CA GLN A 88 -14.72 -1.64 -3.09
C GLN A 88 -13.86 -2.66 -3.84
N TYR A 89 -12.67 -2.26 -4.31
CA TYR A 89 -11.71 -3.18 -4.93
C TYR A 89 -11.34 -4.32 -3.97
N MET A 90 -11.02 -3.99 -2.71
CA MET A 90 -10.72 -4.97 -1.66
C MET A 90 -11.90 -5.91 -1.41
N ALA A 91 -13.11 -5.36 -1.30
CA ALA A 91 -14.33 -6.16 -1.14
C ALA A 91 -14.53 -7.14 -2.32
N ASN A 92 -14.35 -6.68 -3.55
CA ASN A 92 -14.49 -7.51 -4.76
C ASN A 92 -13.44 -8.63 -4.82
N MET A 93 -12.23 -8.36 -4.32
CA MET A 93 -11.14 -9.34 -4.25
C MET A 93 -11.28 -10.31 -3.07
N GLY A 94 -12.17 -10.05 -2.10
CA GLY A 94 -12.30 -10.83 -0.87
C GLY A 94 -11.22 -10.54 0.18
N SER A 95 -10.47 -9.42 0.04
CA SER A 95 -9.44 -8.99 0.98
C SER A 95 -10.02 -8.03 2.03
N ILE A 96 -10.63 -8.59 3.09
CA ILE A 96 -11.27 -7.79 4.15
C ILE A 96 -10.27 -6.85 4.84
N ALA A 97 -9.09 -7.36 5.19
CA ALA A 97 -8.01 -6.55 5.75
C ALA A 97 -6.79 -6.56 4.82
N SER A 98 -6.02 -5.47 4.86
CA SER A 98 -4.79 -5.34 4.08
C SER A 98 -3.67 -4.66 4.85
N LEU A 99 -2.44 -5.12 4.64
CA LEU A 99 -1.21 -4.43 5.02
C LEU A 99 -0.31 -4.34 3.78
N ALA A 100 0.07 -3.14 3.38
CA ALA A 100 0.98 -2.88 2.28
C ALA A 100 2.25 -2.22 2.80
N LEU A 101 3.41 -2.74 2.40
CA LEU A 101 4.73 -2.20 2.70
C LEU A 101 5.45 -1.84 1.40
N ALA A 102 6.02 -0.65 1.34
CA ALA A 102 6.77 -0.17 0.19
C ALA A 102 8.17 -0.81 0.16
N VAL A 103 8.54 -1.38 -0.99
CA VAL A 103 9.91 -1.82 -1.26
C VAL A 103 10.58 -0.72 -2.09
N ILE A 104 11.51 0.00 -1.46
CA ILE A 104 12.20 1.13 -2.06
C ILE A 104 13.65 0.73 -2.30
N ILE A 105 14.12 0.94 -3.54
CA ILE A 105 15.51 0.71 -3.92
C ILE A 105 16.15 2.04 -4.32
N ASN A 106 17.48 2.09 -4.25
CA ASN A 106 18.23 3.17 -4.85
C ASN A 106 18.09 3.06 -6.38
N GLY A 107 17.76 4.17 -7.01
CA GLY A 107 17.78 4.32 -8.46
C GLY A 107 19.22 4.37 -8.96
N ASN A 108 19.41 4.09 -10.24
CA ASN A 108 20.70 4.13 -10.88
C ASN A 108 21.11 5.59 -11.13
N ASP A 109 22.42 5.87 -11.12
CA ASP A 109 22.98 7.21 -11.30
C ASP A 109 22.58 7.87 -12.64
N GLU A 110 22.14 7.09 -13.63
CA GLU A 110 21.67 7.58 -14.94
C GLU A 110 20.31 8.30 -14.88
N GLU A 111 19.48 8.05 -13.86
CA GLU A 111 18.21 8.76 -13.62
C GLU A 111 18.39 10.02 -12.75
N ALA A 112 19.60 10.27 -12.24
CA ALA A 112 19.89 11.35 -11.30
C ALA A 112 20.13 12.69 -12.03
N VAL A 113 19.05 13.40 -12.35
CA VAL A 113 19.17 14.83 -12.72
C VAL A 113 19.54 15.63 -11.47
N GLY A 114 20.79 16.12 -11.40
CA GLY A 114 21.24 17.03 -10.34
C GLY A 114 21.92 16.37 -9.12
N GLY A 115 22.50 15.17 -9.26
CA GLY A 115 23.45 14.63 -8.28
C GLY A 115 22.85 14.14 -6.95
N ARG A 116 21.53 13.91 -6.88
CA ARG A 116 20.88 13.25 -5.74
C ARG A 116 20.53 11.82 -6.12
N SER A 117 20.96 10.86 -5.30
CA SER A 117 20.48 9.47 -5.38
C SER A 117 18.95 9.47 -5.37
N THR A 118 18.35 9.04 -6.47
CA THR A 118 16.89 8.95 -6.61
C THR A 118 16.44 7.65 -5.97
N THR A 119 15.38 7.68 -5.17
CA THR A 119 14.78 6.44 -4.65
C THR A 119 13.60 6.03 -5.52
N ARG A 120 13.57 4.76 -5.91
CA ARG A 120 12.54 4.17 -6.75
C ARG A 120 11.67 3.22 -5.93
N LEU A 121 10.35 3.30 -6.13
CA LEU A 121 9.44 2.28 -5.61
C LEU A 121 9.53 1.07 -6.54
N TRP A 122 10.20 0.02 -6.09
CA TRP A 122 10.37 -1.20 -6.88
C TRP A 122 9.10 -2.05 -6.90
N GLY A 123 8.42 -2.10 -5.76
CA GLY A 123 7.25 -2.94 -5.56
C GLY A 123 6.64 -2.75 -4.18
N LEU A 124 5.72 -3.64 -3.84
CA LEU A 124 5.06 -3.70 -2.54
C LEU A 124 5.14 -5.13 -1.98
N VAL A 125 5.29 -5.25 -0.67
CA VAL A 125 4.87 -6.46 0.05
C VAL A 125 3.43 -6.24 0.47
N VAL A 126 2.51 -7.09 0.02
CA VAL A 126 1.08 -6.97 0.28
C VAL A 126 0.59 -8.19 1.06
N CYS A 127 -0.12 -7.93 2.15
CA CYS A 127 -0.74 -8.95 2.98
C CYS A 127 -2.25 -8.76 2.93
N HIS A 128 -2.98 -9.80 2.55
CA HIS A 128 -4.44 -9.84 2.66
C HIS A 128 -4.87 -10.74 3.81
N HIS A 129 -6.02 -10.42 4.39
CA HIS A 129 -6.70 -11.28 5.35
C HIS A 129 -8.18 -11.40 4.98
N THR A 130 -8.75 -12.61 5.11
CA THR A 130 -10.16 -12.92 4.83
C THR A 130 -11.10 -12.55 5.97
N SER A 131 -10.59 -11.85 6.98
CA SER A 131 -11.34 -11.31 8.13
C SER A 131 -10.67 -10.01 8.56
N ALA A 132 -11.39 -9.18 9.32
CA ALA A 132 -10.81 -7.99 9.92
C ALA A 132 -9.54 -8.35 10.73
N ARG A 133 -8.48 -7.56 10.57
CA ARG A 133 -7.20 -7.80 11.25
C ARG A 133 -6.46 -6.50 11.52
N CYS A 134 -6.23 -6.22 12.79
CA CYS A 134 -5.41 -5.12 13.26
C CYS A 134 -4.16 -5.68 13.93
N ILE A 135 -2.97 -5.29 13.47
CA ILE A 135 -1.71 -5.66 14.11
C ILE A 135 -1.13 -4.47 14.90
N PRO A 136 -0.49 -4.70 16.06
CA PRO A 136 0.11 -3.63 16.85
C PRO A 136 1.16 -2.83 16.09
N PHE A 137 1.28 -1.53 16.41
CA PHE A 137 2.28 -0.65 15.78
C PHE A 137 3.73 -1.19 15.87
N PRO A 138 4.22 -1.75 16.99
CA PRO A 138 5.58 -2.29 17.05
C PRO A 138 5.86 -3.36 15.99
N LEU A 139 4.88 -4.21 15.67
CA LEU A 139 5.04 -5.22 14.62
C LEU A 139 5.09 -4.58 13.23
N ARG A 140 4.26 -3.54 12.99
CA ARG A 140 4.31 -2.77 11.73
C ARG A 140 5.67 -2.11 11.53
N TYR A 141 6.23 -1.55 12.59
CA TYR A 141 7.54 -0.92 12.58
C TYR A 141 8.67 -1.92 12.34
N ALA A 142 8.60 -3.11 12.95
CA ALA A 142 9.53 -4.19 12.66
C ALA A 142 9.46 -4.64 11.19
N CYS A 143 8.26 -4.73 10.61
CA CYS A 143 8.09 -5.03 9.19
C CYS A 143 8.61 -3.91 8.29
N GLU A 144 8.43 -2.64 8.67
CA GLU A 144 9.02 -1.50 7.95
C GLU A 144 10.54 -1.63 7.86
N PHE A 145 11.19 -1.96 8.98
CA PHE A 145 12.63 -2.17 9.02
C PHE A 145 13.07 -3.36 8.15
N LEU A 146 12.30 -4.46 8.14
CA LEU A 146 12.59 -5.62 7.29
C LEU A 146 12.56 -5.31 5.79
N THR A 147 11.81 -4.30 5.37
CA THR A 147 11.66 -3.91 3.96
C THR A 147 12.66 -2.83 3.48
N GLN A 148 13.57 -2.38 4.34
CA GLN A 148 14.65 -1.44 4.00
C GLN A 148 15.86 -2.15 3.41
#